data_AF-A0AAV9MSS5-F1
#
_entry.id   AF-A0AAV9MSS5-F1
#
_cell.length_a   1.000
_cell.length_b   1.000
_cell.length_c   1.000
_cell.angle_alpha   90.00
_cell.angle_beta   90.00
_cell.angle_gamma   90.00
#
_symmetry.space_group_name_H-M   'P 1'
#
loop_
_entity.id
_entity.type
_entity.pdbx_description
1 polymer ?
#
loop_
_entity_poly.entity_id
_entity_poly.type
_entity_poly.pdbx_seq_one_letter_code
_entity_poly.pdbx_strand_id
1 'polypeptide(L)'
;MGICSSSPLMTKQNGSIMNFSVTKVAMVIQMNGKLQEFRQPITAGEILFQNPDFFLCSSEAMNVNSLVPQLAKDEILQLGQLYFLLPVSKLQTPLSLQDMCVLAVKASTALNDYCNLSNIVTGSSGILTRKFKKMHDCHTKDLNLRPEVFESPLPLQY
;
A
#
# COMPACT_ATOMS: atom_id res chain seq x y z
N MET A 1 23.08 -39.17 21.00
CA MET A 1 22.69 -37.95 21.74
C MET A 1 23.34 -36.76 21.01
N GLY A 2 22.90 -36.37 19.82
CA GLY A 2 21.68 -35.59 19.58
C GLY A 2 22.07 -34.12 19.35
N ILE A 3 22.76 -33.81 18.26
CA ILE A 3 23.05 -32.43 17.84
C ILE A 3 21.81 -31.83 17.15
N CYS A 4 20.94 -31.23 17.93
CA CYS A 4 19.88 -30.38 17.41
C CYS A 4 20.39 -28.94 17.41
N SER A 5 20.83 -28.44 16.25
CA SER A 5 21.03 -27.01 16.05
C SER A 5 20.20 -26.62 14.83
N SER A 6 18.99 -26.14 15.13
CA SER A 6 18.00 -25.71 14.16
C SER A 6 18.50 -24.47 13.43
N SER A 7 18.57 -24.51 12.10
CA SER A 7 18.88 -23.34 11.28
C SER A 7 17.76 -22.30 11.38
N PRO A 8 18.05 -21.01 11.68
CA PRO A 8 17.07 -19.96 11.47
C PRO A 8 16.96 -19.69 9.96
N LEU A 9 15.77 -19.91 9.41
CA LEU A 9 15.37 -19.47 8.08
C LEU A 9 15.42 -17.94 8.07
N MET A 10 16.49 -17.37 7.52
CA MET A 10 16.55 -15.94 7.21
C MET A 10 15.60 -15.69 6.04
N THR A 11 14.33 -15.41 6.35
CA THR A 11 13.44 -14.76 5.39
C THR A 11 14.07 -13.41 5.06
N LYS A 12 14.63 -13.30 3.86
CA LYS A 12 15.08 -12.06 3.25
C LYS A 12 13.86 -11.15 3.09
N GLN A 13 13.50 -10.43 4.16
CA GLN A 13 12.56 -9.33 4.09
C GLN A 13 13.22 -8.24 3.26
N ASN A 14 12.97 -8.27 1.96
CA ASN A 14 13.28 -7.18 1.04
C ASN A 14 12.22 -6.07 1.16
N GLY A 15 11.75 -5.83 2.39
CA GLY A 15 10.99 -4.63 2.72
C GLY A 15 12.01 -3.54 2.92
N SER A 16 12.20 -2.68 1.92
CA SER A 16 12.82 -1.39 2.18
C SER A 16 12.01 -0.75 3.30
N ILE A 17 12.53 -0.79 4.52
CA ILE A 17 12.10 0.10 5.59
C ILE A 17 12.45 1.48 5.04
N MET A 18 11.48 2.08 4.35
CA MET A 18 11.57 3.45 3.90
C MET A 18 11.67 4.23 5.20
N ASN A 19 12.89 4.59 5.59
CA ASN A 19 13.16 5.50 6.69
C ASN A 19 12.59 6.84 6.26
N PHE A 20 11.26 6.98 6.36
CA PHE A 20 10.59 8.25 6.42
C PHE A 20 11.31 8.98 7.52
N SER A 21 11.97 10.09 7.20
CA SER A 21 12.69 10.91 8.17
C SER A 21 11.68 11.43 9.20
N VAL A 22 11.29 10.61 10.18
CA VAL A 22 10.35 10.85 11.28
C VAL A 22 9.41 12.01 10.95
N THR A 23 8.68 11.88 9.85
CA THR A 23 7.86 12.99 9.38
C THR A 23 6.62 12.97 10.26
N LYS A 24 6.46 14.03 11.06
CA LYS A 24 5.30 14.30 11.94
C LYS A 24 4.03 14.57 11.12
N VAL A 25 3.70 13.66 10.21
CA VAL A 25 2.65 13.81 9.20
C VAL A 25 1.95 12.48 8.98
N ALA A 26 0.63 12.50 8.89
CA ALA A 26 -0.12 11.39 8.34
C ALA A 26 -0.16 11.51 6.82
N MET A 27 -0.03 10.39 6.12
CA MET A 27 0.02 10.31 4.67
C MET A 27 -1.19 9.58 4.12
N VAL A 28 -1.98 10.23 3.27
CA VAL A 28 -3.14 9.63 2.63
C VAL A 28 -2.90 9.55 1.13
N ILE A 29 -2.91 8.34 0.59
CA ILE A 29 -2.74 8.08 -0.84
C ILE A 29 -4.08 7.73 -1.46
N GLN A 30 -4.46 8.49 -2.48
CA GLN A 30 -5.66 8.23 -3.26
C GLN A 30 -5.37 7.21 -4.37
N MET A 31 -6.39 6.46 -4.79
CA MET A 31 -6.27 5.55 -5.95
C MET A 31 -5.92 6.25 -7.27
N ASN A 32 -6.02 7.57 -7.37
CA ASN A 32 -5.53 8.34 -8.53
C ASN A 32 -4.01 8.60 -8.49
N GLY A 33 -3.30 8.16 -7.44
CA GLY A 33 -1.87 8.37 -7.24
C GLY A 33 -1.51 9.70 -6.55
N LYS A 34 -2.49 10.50 -6.13
CA LYS A 34 -2.25 11.73 -5.36
C LYS A 34 -1.98 11.41 -3.89
N LEU A 35 -0.99 12.11 -3.33
CA LEU A 35 -0.67 12.09 -1.91
C LEU A 35 -1.22 13.35 -1.22
N GLN A 36 -1.80 13.18 -0.05
CA GLN A 36 -2.19 14.26 0.84
C GLN A 36 -1.48 14.11 2.17
N GLU A 37 -0.78 15.16 2.60
CA GLU A 37 -0.11 15.21 3.89
C GLU A 37 -0.95 15.93 4.94
N PHE A 38 -0.91 15.44 6.18
CA PHE A 38 -1.56 16.09 7.32
C PHE A 38 -0.57 16.23 8.47
N ARG A 39 -0.19 17.47 8.78
CA ARG A 39 0.76 17.81 9.87
C ARG A 39 0.09 17.97 11.23
N GLN A 40 -1.24 18.08 11.25
CA GLN A 40 -2.05 18.25 12.44
C GLN A 40 -2.93 17.03 12.64
N PRO A 41 -3.34 16.72 13.90
CA PRO A 41 -4.35 15.72 14.16
C PRO A 41 -5.60 16.00 13.31
N ILE A 42 -6.00 15.02 12.51
CA ILE A 42 -7.19 15.08 11.67
C ILE A 42 -7.95 13.76 11.83
N THR A 43 -9.27 13.84 11.88
CA THR A 43 -10.12 12.66 11.94
C THR A 43 -10.37 12.08 10.55
N ALA A 44 -10.60 10.77 10.47
CA ALA A 44 -10.99 10.15 9.21
C ALA A 44 -12.27 10.78 8.65
N GLY A 45 -13.22 11.14 9.52
CA GLY A 45 -14.48 11.79 9.16
C GLY A 45 -14.30 13.13 8.45
N GLU A 46 -13.33 13.96 8.86
CA GLU A 46 -13.03 15.23 8.18
C GLU A 46 -12.52 15.03 6.75
N ILE A 47 -11.71 14.00 6.52
CA ILE A 47 -11.22 13.66 5.18
C ILE A 47 -12.36 13.11 4.32
N LEU A 48 -13.20 12.26 4.91
CA LEU A 48 -14.35 11.65 4.23
C LEU A 48 -15.49 12.64 3.98
N PHE A 49 -15.59 13.72 4.75
CA PHE A 49 -16.56 14.79 4.48
C PHE A 49 -16.34 15.43 3.11
N GLN A 50 -15.08 15.55 2.67
CA GLN A 50 -14.73 16.06 1.35
C GLN A 50 -14.80 14.98 0.25
N ASN A 51 -14.86 13.70 0.65
CA ASN A 51 -14.79 12.54 -0.24
C ASN A 51 -15.86 11.49 0.14
N PRO A 52 -17.16 11.78 -0.08
CA PRO A 52 -18.27 10.98 0.44
C PRO A 52 -18.35 9.56 -0.18
N ASP A 53 -17.87 9.38 -1.40
CA ASP A 53 -17.87 8.08 -2.10
C ASP A 53 -16.61 7.23 -1.79
N PHE A 54 -15.86 7.62 -0.78
CA PHE A 54 -14.60 6.97 -0.39
C PHE A 54 -14.62 6.51 1.06
N PHE A 55 -13.67 5.65 1.39
CA PHE A 55 -13.34 5.23 2.74
C PHE A 55 -11.83 5.25 2.96
N LEU A 56 -11.41 5.40 4.22
CA LEU A 56 -10.02 5.35 4.62
C LEU A 56 -9.68 3.99 5.21
N CYS A 57 -8.43 3.58 5.02
CA CYS A 57 -7.91 2.32 5.52
C CYS A 57 -6.41 2.45 5.78
N SER A 58 -5.93 1.87 6.89
CA SER A 58 -4.50 1.82 7.22
C SER A 58 -3.78 0.82 6.31
N SER A 59 -2.59 1.17 5.82
CA SER A 59 -1.79 0.24 5.02
C SER A 59 -1.37 -1.01 5.80
N GLU A 60 -1.20 -0.90 7.12
CA GLU A 60 -0.79 -2.01 7.99
C GLU A 60 -1.93 -3.04 8.18
N ALA A 61 -3.18 -2.60 8.02
CA ALA A 61 -4.36 -3.45 8.22
C ALA A 61 -4.84 -4.14 6.93
N MET A 62 -4.14 -3.94 5.81
CA MET A 62 -4.48 -4.55 4.52
C MET A 62 -3.84 -5.92 4.36
N ASN A 63 -4.64 -6.89 3.92
CA ASN A 63 -4.13 -8.22 3.59
C ASN A 63 -4.70 -8.72 2.25
N VAL A 64 -3.91 -9.52 1.55
CA VAL A 64 -4.30 -10.14 0.28
C VAL A 64 -5.47 -11.10 0.50
N ASN A 65 -6.44 -11.07 -0.41
CA ASN A 65 -7.66 -11.88 -0.39
C ASN A 65 -8.54 -11.66 0.85
N SER A 66 -8.36 -10.55 1.56
CA SER A 66 -9.19 -10.13 2.69
C SER A 66 -9.99 -8.89 2.34
N LEU A 67 -11.11 -8.69 3.04
CA LEU A 67 -11.80 -7.40 3.04
C LEU A 67 -10.88 -6.34 3.65
N VAL A 68 -10.94 -5.14 3.08
CA VAL A 68 -10.16 -4.00 3.58
C VAL A 68 -10.90 -3.38 4.76
N PRO A 69 -10.26 -3.29 5.95
CA PRO A 69 -10.90 -2.67 7.09
C PRO A 69 -11.03 -1.16 6.88
N GLN A 70 -12.25 -0.65 7.10
CA GLN A 70 -12.52 0.78 7.12
C GLN A 70 -12.11 1.37 8.46
N LEU A 71 -11.39 2.50 8.40
CA LEU A 71 -11.07 3.33 9.55
C LEU A 71 -12.33 4.05 10.04
N ALA A 72 -12.58 4.07 11.34
CA ALA A 72 -13.77 4.70 11.90
C ALA A 72 -13.72 6.23 11.74
N LYS A 73 -14.87 6.88 11.55
CA LYS A 73 -14.92 8.31 11.21
C LYS A 73 -14.38 9.21 12.34
N ASP A 74 -14.49 8.77 13.56
CA ASP A 74 -14.01 9.42 14.78
C ASP A 74 -12.54 9.14 15.09
N GLU A 75 -11.90 8.19 14.39
CA GLU A 75 -10.48 7.90 14.58
C GLU A 75 -9.60 9.02 14.02
N ILE A 76 -8.63 9.43 14.83
CA ILE A 76 -7.60 10.40 14.47
C ILE A 76 -6.48 9.68 13.72
N LEU A 77 -6.09 10.20 12.56
CA LEU A 77 -4.97 9.67 11.79
C LEU A 77 -3.67 9.84 12.57
N GLN A 78 -2.91 8.75 12.66
CA GLN A 78 -1.63 8.74 13.35
C GLN A 78 -0.54 9.35 12.47
N LEU A 79 0.27 10.23 13.06
CA LEU A 79 1.43 10.78 12.38
C LEU A 79 2.47 9.68 12.15
N GLY A 80 3.12 9.71 10.99
CA GLY A 80 4.06 8.68 10.55
C GLY A 80 3.38 7.45 9.94
N GLN A 81 2.05 7.40 9.92
CA GLN A 81 1.29 6.30 9.33
C GLN A 81 0.79 6.62 7.92
N LEU A 82 0.63 5.55 7.14
CA LEU A 82 0.18 5.61 5.76
C LEU A 82 -1.22 5.00 5.65
N TYR A 83 -2.08 5.75 4.98
CA TYR A 83 -3.47 5.40 4.76
C TYR A 83 -3.77 5.46 3.27
N PHE A 84 -4.71 4.63 2.82
CA PHE A 84 -5.25 4.71 1.47
C PHE A 84 -6.69 5.19 1.50
N LEU A 85 -7.01 6.05 0.54
CA LEU A 85 -8.37 6.47 0.25
C LEU A 85 -8.90 5.63 -0.92
N LEU A 86 -9.85 4.76 -0.62
CA LEU A 86 -10.41 3.79 -1.57
C LEU A 86 -11.89 4.08 -1.83
N PRO A 87 -12.43 3.80 -3.02
CA PRO A 87 -13.86 3.96 -3.31
C PRO A 87 -14.70 2.97 -2.48
N VAL A 88 -15.87 3.38 -1.99
CA VAL A 88 -16.77 2.52 -1.22
C VAL A 88 -17.18 1.23 -1.94
N SER A 89 -17.12 1.21 -3.28
CA SER A 89 -17.36 0.00 -4.09
C SER A 89 -16.37 -1.14 -3.80
N LYS A 90 -15.20 -0.84 -3.22
CA LYS A 90 -14.18 -1.84 -2.84
C LYS A 90 -14.37 -2.40 -1.42
N LEU A 91 -15.29 -1.87 -0.60
CA LEU A 91 -15.49 -2.32 0.80
C LEU A 91 -15.94 -3.79 0.90
N GLN A 92 -16.77 -4.23 -0.05
CA GLN A 92 -17.36 -5.57 -0.05
C GLN A 92 -16.58 -6.56 -0.92
N THR A 93 -15.48 -6.12 -1.53
CA THR A 93 -14.66 -6.95 -2.41
C THR A 93 -13.33 -7.28 -1.73
N PRO A 94 -12.93 -8.56 -1.66
CA PRO A 94 -11.60 -8.91 -1.19
C PRO A 94 -10.51 -8.24 -2.01
N LEU A 95 -9.48 -7.75 -1.33
CA LEU A 95 -8.34 -7.08 -1.98
C LEU A 95 -7.48 -8.12 -2.69
N SER A 96 -7.54 -8.17 -4.02
CA SER A 96 -6.70 -9.08 -4.81
C SER A 96 -5.21 -8.73 -4.68
N LEU A 97 -4.33 -9.71 -4.91
CA LEU A 97 -2.89 -9.46 -4.97
C LEU A 97 -2.55 -8.36 -6.01
N GLN A 98 -3.25 -8.37 -7.15
CA GLN A 98 -3.09 -7.37 -8.19
C GLN A 98 -3.46 -5.96 -7.70
N ASP A 99 -4.59 -5.81 -7.00
CA ASP A 99 -4.99 -4.52 -6.42
C ASP A 99 -3.96 -4.03 -5.40
N MET A 100 -3.45 -4.92 -4.54
CA MET A 100 -2.43 -4.58 -3.54
C MET A 100 -1.13 -4.10 -4.21
N CYS A 101 -0.68 -4.79 -5.27
CA CYS A 101 0.48 -4.36 -6.07
C CYS A 101 0.25 -2.98 -6.69
N VAL A 102 -0.94 -2.71 -7.23
CA VAL A 102 -1.30 -1.40 -7.80
C VAL A 102 -1.25 -0.30 -6.73
N LEU A 103 -1.76 -0.55 -5.53
CA LEU A 103 -1.69 0.39 -4.41
C LEU A 103 -0.24 0.64 -3.98
N ALA A 104 0.59 -0.41 -3.89
CA ALA A 104 2.00 -0.29 -3.54
C ALA A 104 2.81 0.53 -4.57
N VAL A 105 2.56 0.33 -5.86
CA VAL A 105 3.18 1.13 -6.93
C VAL A 105 2.75 2.59 -6.82
N LYS A 106 1.45 2.86 -6.65
CA LYS A 106 0.93 4.23 -6.48
C LYS A 106 1.50 4.92 -5.25
N ALA A 107 1.62 4.19 -4.14
CA ALA A 107 2.25 4.69 -2.93
C ALA A 107 3.72 5.05 -3.19
N SER A 108 4.46 4.14 -3.83
CA SER A 108 5.88 4.35 -4.13
C SER A 108 6.10 5.57 -5.03
N THR A 109 5.28 5.76 -6.06
CA THR A 109 5.38 6.92 -6.95
C THR A 109 5.05 8.21 -6.21
N ALA A 110 3.94 8.24 -5.47
CA ALA A 110 3.49 9.44 -4.79
C ALA A 110 4.48 9.89 -3.69
N LEU A 111 5.08 8.91 -2.98
CA LEU A 111 6.09 9.17 -1.97
C LEU A 111 7.44 9.57 -2.58
N ASN A 112 7.83 8.98 -3.71
CA ASN A 112 9.04 9.42 -4.43
C ASN A 112 8.91 10.90 -4.83
N ASP A 113 7.75 11.30 -5.35
CA ASP A 113 7.50 12.68 -5.77
C ASP A 113 7.50 13.63 -4.56
N TYR A 114 6.91 13.19 -3.45
CA TYR A 114 6.93 13.92 -2.18
C TYR A 114 8.34 14.14 -1.63
N CYS A 115 9.17 13.09 -1.59
CA CYS A 115 10.55 13.18 -1.11
C CYS A 115 11.43 14.04 -2.04
N ASN A 116 11.19 14.01 -3.35
CA ASN A 116 11.89 14.88 -4.28
C ASN A 116 11.54 16.36 -4.05
N LEU A 117 10.29 16.65 -3.69
CA LEU A 117 9.88 18.02 -3.33
C LEU A 117 10.48 18.46 -1.98
N SER A 118 10.48 17.59 -0.96
CA SER A 118 11.06 17.93 0.35
C SER A 118 12.56 18.20 0.27
N ASN A 119 13.28 17.49 -0.60
CA ASN A 119 14.72 17.70 -0.82
C ASN A 119 15.06 19.05 -1.47
N ILE A 120 14.09 19.72 -2.12
CA ILE A 120 14.27 21.07 -2.66
C ILE A 120 14.05 22.13 -1.57
N VAL A 121 13.14 21.88 -0.63
CA VAL A 121 12.74 22.83 0.43
C VAL A 121 13.70 22.81 1.63
N THR A 122 14.29 21.66 1.96
CA THR A 122 15.38 21.57 2.94
C THR A 122 16.68 21.33 2.19
N GLY A 123 17.59 22.31 2.17
CA GLY A 123 18.88 22.31 1.45
C GLY A 123 19.89 21.25 1.90
N SER A 124 19.49 19.98 1.92
CA SER A 124 20.36 18.83 2.08
C SER A 124 20.87 18.45 0.70
N SER A 125 22.02 19.02 0.37
CA SER A 125 22.83 18.71 -0.80
C SER A 125 23.17 17.22 -0.81
N GLY A 126 22.40 16.47 -1.59
CA GLY A 126 22.50 15.03 -1.72
C GLY A 126 21.65 14.61 -2.90
N ILE A 127 22.07 15.03 -4.10
CA ILE A 127 21.54 14.55 -5.37
C ILE A 127 21.83 13.05 -5.43
N LEU A 128 20.99 12.25 -4.78
CA LEU A 128 20.77 10.90 -5.22
C LEU A 128 19.76 11.00 -6.35
N THR A 129 20.22 11.54 -7.48
CA THR A 129 19.83 10.95 -8.75
C THR A 129 20.32 9.50 -8.67
N ARG A 130 19.55 8.64 -7.98
CA ARG A 130 19.45 7.28 -8.46
C ARG A 130 18.89 7.51 -9.86
N LYS A 131 19.80 7.55 -10.84
CA LYS A 131 19.53 6.94 -12.12
C LYS A 131 18.83 5.65 -11.73
N PHE A 132 17.50 5.63 -11.82
CA PHE A 132 16.80 4.41 -12.09
C PHE A 132 17.46 3.98 -13.39
N LYS A 133 18.51 3.16 -13.24
CA LYS A 133 19.06 2.32 -14.28
C LYS A 133 17.80 1.81 -14.93
N LYS A 134 17.53 2.30 -16.14
CA LYS A 134 16.48 1.83 -17.04
C LYS A 134 16.33 0.36 -16.71
N MET A 135 15.25 0.00 -16.01
CA MET A 135 14.96 -1.38 -15.68
C MET A 135 14.48 -1.95 -17.00
N HIS A 136 15.45 -2.18 -17.87
CA HIS A 136 15.26 -2.70 -19.20
C HIS A 136 14.80 -4.13 -18.96
N ASP A 137 13.59 -4.40 -19.44
CA ASP A 137 12.87 -5.65 -19.34
C ASP A 137 12.56 -6.10 -17.90
N CYS A 138 11.58 -5.44 -17.27
CA CYS A 138 10.56 -6.26 -16.63
C CYS A 138 9.79 -6.90 -17.79
N HIS A 139 10.22 -8.08 -18.21
CA HIS A 139 9.53 -8.82 -19.24
C HIS A 139 8.12 -9.08 -18.73
N THR A 140 7.15 -8.44 -19.37
CA THR A 140 5.72 -8.71 -19.24
C THR A 140 5.40 -10.09 -19.82
N LYS A 141 6.09 -11.14 -19.39
CA LYS A 141 5.83 -12.53 -19.79
C LYS A 141 6.09 -13.47 -18.62
N ASP A 142 5.24 -13.41 -17.61
CA ASP A 142 4.64 -14.63 -17.02
C ASP A 142 3.42 -14.29 -16.14
N LEU A 143 2.47 -13.51 -16.67
CA LEU A 143 1.07 -13.72 -16.32
C LEU A 143 0.46 -14.68 -17.33
N ASN A 144 1.00 -15.90 -17.40
CA ASN A 144 0.15 -17.04 -17.76
C ASN A 144 -0.62 -17.45 -16.50
N LEU A 145 -1.58 -16.61 -16.09
CA LEU A 145 -2.73 -17.17 -15.39
C LEU A 145 -3.50 -17.95 -16.46
N ARG A 146 -3.24 -19.26 -16.49
CA ARG A 146 -4.19 -20.21 -17.06
C ARG A 146 -5.56 -19.89 -16.46
N PRO A 147 -6.63 -19.79 -17.25
CA PRO A 147 -7.97 -19.86 -16.70
C PRO A 147 -8.14 -21.27 -16.14
N GLU A 148 -7.92 -21.45 -14.84
CA GLU A 148 -8.45 -22.61 -14.13
C GLU A 148 -9.97 -22.50 -14.27
N VAL A 149 -10.49 -23.36 -15.13
CA VAL A 149 -11.90 -23.64 -15.36
C VAL A 149 -12.53 -23.85 -13.99
N PHE A 150 -13.41 -22.93 -13.59
CA PHE A 150 -14.27 -23.10 -12.44
C PHE A 150 -15.36 -24.10 -12.84
N GLU A 151 -15.01 -25.38 -12.85
CA GLU A 151 -15.95 -26.46 -13.06
C GLU A 151 -16.78 -26.59 -11.78
N SER A 152 -17.97 -25.99 -11.82
CA SER A 152 -18.98 -26.06 -10.78
C SER A 152 -19.40 -27.52 -10.54
N PRO A 153 -19.28 -28.07 -9.31
CA PRO A 153 -19.91 -29.34 -8.99
C PRO A 153 -21.32 -29.11 -8.43
N LEU A 154 -22.24 -29.97 -8.88
CA LEU A 154 -23.57 -30.32 -8.37
C LEU A 154 -24.76 -29.63 -9.08
N PRO A 155 -25.77 -30.43 -9.49
CA PRO A 155 -26.70 -30.98 -8.52
C PRO A 155 -26.80 -32.52 -8.52
N LEU A 156 -26.94 -33.09 -7.32
CA LEU A 156 -27.52 -34.42 -7.11
C LEU A 156 -28.98 -34.39 -7.59
N GLN A 157 -29.29 -35.17 -8.62
CA GLN A 157 -30.66 -35.57 -8.93
C GLN A 157 -30.89 -36.95 -8.31
N TYR A 158 -31.94 -37.04 -7.50
CA TYR A 158 -32.59 -38.30 -7.14
C TYR A 158 -33.52 -38.72 -8.26
#